data_AF-V6RWX3-F1
#
_entry.id   AF-V6RWX3-F1
#
_cell.length_a   1.000
_cell.length_b   1.000
_cell.length_c   1.000
_cell.angle_alpha   90.00
_cell.angle_beta   90.00
_cell.angle_gamma   90.00
#
_symmetry.space_group_name_H-M   'P 1'
#
loop_
_entity.id
_entity.type
_entity.pdbx_description
1 polymer ?
#
loop_
_entity_poly.entity_id
_entity_poly.type
_entity_poly.pdbx_seq_one_letter_code
_entity_poly.pdbx_strand_id
1 'polypeptide(L)' 'MSKKNKKTLPHSVTKAELIVMYCNQFSEAKIRNQINEILKEKNISKDTKIIPHLEFMEFVETYGLPKGYYLDDD' A
#
# COMPACT_ATOMS: atom_id res chain seq x y z
N MET A 1 18.77 17.52 -5.49
CA MET A 1 17.98 16.48 -6.19
C MET A 1 16.50 16.80 -6.07
N SER A 2 15.80 16.87 -7.20
CA SER A 2 14.50 17.52 -7.39
C SER A 2 13.35 16.85 -6.62
N LYS A 3 12.72 17.57 -5.70
CA LYS A 3 11.44 17.22 -5.03
C LYS A 3 10.22 17.31 -5.98
N LYS A 4 10.38 17.16 -7.30
CA LYS A 4 9.35 17.55 -8.29
C LYS A 4 8.34 16.46 -8.67
N ASN A 5 8.53 15.20 -8.26
CA ASN A 5 7.69 14.10 -8.75
C ASN A 5 7.13 13.19 -7.64
N LYS A 6 7.10 13.65 -6.38
CA LYS A 6 6.49 12.84 -5.32
C LYS A 6 4.97 13.05 -5.33
N LYS A 7 4.21 11.95 -5.24
CA LYS A 7 2.75 11.95 -5.15
C LYS A 7 2.32 11.82 -3.69
N THR A 8 1.19 12.43 -3.32
CA THR A 8 0.57 12.16 -2.02
C THR A 8 0.15 10.71 -1.92
N LEU A 9 0.29 10.12 -0.74
CA LEU A 9 -0.23 8.80 -0.47
C LEU A 9 -1.77 8.85 -0.51
N PRO A 10 -2.44 8.03 -1.34
CA PRO A 10 -3.90 8.02 -1.39
C PRO A 10 -4.50 7.47 -0.09
N HIS A 11 -5.75 7.83 0.21
CA HIS A 11 -6.44 7.33 1.39
C HIS A 11 -6.72 5.82 1.33
N SER A 12 -7.08 5.29 0.16
CA SER A 12 -7.33 3.86 -0.05
C SER A 12 -7.02 3.46 -1.49
N VAL A 13 -6.65 2.20 -1.69
CA VAL A 13 -6.13 1.69 -2.97
C VAL A 13 -6.69 0.32 -3.27
N THR A 14 -6.68 -0.07 -4.54
CA THR A 14 -6.90 -1.48 -4.91
C THR A 14 -5.62 -2.27 -4.74
N LYS A 15 -5.72 -3.61 -4.73
CA LYS A 15 -4.52 -4.47 -4.71
C LYS A 15 -3.61 -4.25 -5.92
N ALA A 16 -4.20 -3.97 -7.09
CA ALA A 16 -3.44 -3.67 -8.30
C ALA A 16 -2.64 -2.36 -8.13
N GLU A 17 -3.29 -1.31 -7.62
CA GLU A 17 -2.63 -0.03 -7.32
C GLU A 17 -1.51 -0.20 -6.30
N LEU A 18 -1.75 -0.96 -5.22
CA LEU A 18 -0.72 -1.27 -4.22
C LEU A 18 0.50 -1.97 -4.86
N ILE A 19 0.26 -2.92 -5.76
CA ILE A 19 1.34 -3.61 -6.48
C ILE A 19 2.13 -2.61 -7.33
N VAL A 20 1.46 -1.73 -8.08
CA VAL A 20 2.13 -0.71 -8.91
C VAL A 20 2.96 0.25 -8.06
N MET A 21 2.46 0.64 -6.88
CA MET A 21 3.17 1.53 -5.95
C MET A 21 4.48 0.92 -5.44
N TYR A 22 4.46 -0.38 -5.15
CA TYR A 22 5.58 -1.08 -4.52
C TYR A 22 6.38 -1.98 -5.47
N CYS A 23 6.06 -2.06 -6.77
CA CYS A 23 6.72 -2.98 -7.71
C CYS A 23 8.24 -2.75 -7.83
N ASN A 24 8.70 -1.52 -7.56
CA ASN A 24 10.12 -1.14 -7.55
C ASN A 24 10.82 -1.41 -6.21
N GLN A 25 10.13 -1.99 -5.23
CA GLN A 25 10.61 -2.32 -3.89
C GLN A 25 10.44 -3.80 -3.57
N PHE A 26 9.32 -4.38 -3.96
CA PHE A 26 8.95 -5.76 -3.65
C PHE A 26 8.37 -6.43 -4.88
N SER A 27 8.53 -7.76 -4.96
CA SER A 27 7.86 -8.57 -5.97
C SER A 27 6.34 -8.57 -5.76
N GLU A 28 5.57 -8.65 -6.85
CA GLU A 28 4.11 -8.72 -6.80
C GLU A 28 3.60 -9.79 -5.82
N ALA A 29 4.19 -10.99 -5.84
CA ALA A 29 3.82 -12.08 -4.94
C ALA A 29 4.00 -11.72 -3.46
N LYS A 30 5.07 -10.98 -3.13
CA LYS A 30 5.34 -10.54 -1.76
C LYS A 30 4.30 -9.52 -1.30
N ILE A 31 4.02 -8.51 -2.14
CA ILE A 31 3.01 -7.47 -1.85
C ILE A 31 1.64 -8.11 -1.64
N ARG A 32 1.23 -9.04 -2.52
CA ARG A 32 -0.03 -9.77 -2.41
C ARG A 32 -0.12 -10.59 -1.14
N ASN A 33 0.93 -11.33 -0.79
CA ASN A 33 0.93 -12.15 0.43
C ASN A 33 0.79 -11.28 1.67
N GLN A 34 1.61 -10.23 1.78
CA GLN A 34 1.62 -9.34 2.92
C GLN A 34 0.29 -8.62 3.14
N ILE A 35 -0.33 -8.07 2.09
CA ILE A 35 -1.65 -7.44 2.25
C ILE A 35 -2.75 -8.47 2.56
N ASN A 36 -2.65 -9.68 2.02
CA ASN A 36 -3.61 -10.74 2.34
C ASN A 36 -3.48 -11.22 3.79
N GLU A 37 -2.28 -11.23 4.36
CA GLU A 37 -2.06 -11.53 5.79
C GLU A 37 -2.76 -10.48 6.68
N ILE A 38 -2.53 -9.20 6.41
CA ILE A 38 -3.20 -8.09 7.11
C ILE A 38 -4.73 -8.22 7.01
N LEU A 39 -5.25 -8.40 5.80
CA LEU A 39 -6.71 -8.56 5.59
C LEU A 39 -7.25 -9.77 6.35
N LYS A 40 -6.51 -10.88 6.40
CA LYS A 40 -6.88 -12.09 7.14
C LYS A 40 -6.92 -11.84 8.64
N GLU A 41 -5.94 -11.13 9.20
CA GLU A 41 -5.90 -10.77 10.63
C GLU A 41 -7.10 -9.92 11.03
N LYS A 42 -7.55 -9.02 10.14
CA LYS A 42 -8.73 -8.18 10.35
C LYS A 42 -10.05 -8.84 9.94
N ASN A 43 -10.06 -10.14 9.60
CA ASN A 43 -11.23 -10.88 9.11
C ASN A 43 -11.89 -10.27 7.86
N ILE A 44 -11.11 -9.61 7.00
CA ILE A 44 -11.57 -9.05 5.72
C ILE A 44 -11.35 -10.06 4.60
N SER A 45 -12.33 -10.16 3.69
CA SER A 45 -12.20 -11.05 2.53
C SER A 45 -11.03 -10.67 1.64
N LYS A 46 -10.24 -11.67 1.25
CA LYS A 46 -9.17 -11.52 0.25
C LYS A 46 -9.70 -11.06 -1.12
N ASP A 47 -10.99 -11.23 -1.39
CA ASP A 47 -11.64 -10.81 -2.62
C ASP A 47 -12.11 -9.34 -2.57
N THR A 48 -11.74 -8.59 -1.51
CA THR A 48 -12.01 -7.16 -1.45
C THR A 48 -11.38 -6.43 -2.64
N LYS A 49 -12.20 -5.63 -3.33
CA LYS A 49 -11.78 -4.83 -4.48
C LYS A 49 -10.87 -3.68 -4.06
N ILE A 50 -11.19 -3.08 -2.91
CA ILE A 50 -10.49 -1.93 -2.35
C ILE A 50 -9.97 -2.34 -0.98
N ILE A 51 -8.69 -2.08 -0.73
CA ILE A 51 -8.08 -2.26 0.58
C ILE A 51 -8.59 -1.11 1.45
N PRO A 52 -9.23 -1.39 2.60
CA PRO A 52 -9.70 -0.33 3.46
C PRO A 52 -8.52 0.46 4.04
N HIS A 53 -8.80 1.70 4.46
CA HIS A 53 -7.76 2.66 4.81
C HIS A 53 -6.84 2.16 5.93
N LEU A 54 -7.40 1.57 6.97
CA LEU A 54 -6.65 1.10 8.13
C LEU A 54 -5.64 0.01 7.74
N GLU A 55 -6.05 -0.96 6.93
CA GLU A 55 -5.19 -2.05 6.47
C GLU A 55 -4.13 -1.56 5.49
N PHE A 56 -4.48 -0.57 4.67
CA PHE A 56 -3.52 0.07 3.79
C PHE A 56 -2.46 0.85 4.60
N MET A 57 -2.87 1.64 5.60
CA MET A 57 -1.95 2.36 6.48
C MET A 57 -1.08 1.39 7.29
N GLU A 58 -1.64 0.30 7.81
CA GLU A 58 -0.90 -0.74 8.54
C GLU A 58 0.17 -1.39 7.63
N PHE A 59 -0.14 -1.64 6.36
CA PHE A 59 0.84 -2.10 5.38
C PHE A 59 1.96 -1.05 5.18
N VAL A 60 1.60 0.21 5.01
CA VAL A 60 2.56 1.31 4.79
C VAL A 60 3.45 1.55 6.01
N GLU A 61 2.90 1.46 7.22
CA GLU A 61 3.63 1.59 8.48
C GLU A 61 4.60 0.41 8.68
N THR A 62 4.15 -0.80 8.37
CA THR A 62 4.95 -2.03 8.53
C THR A 62 6.07 -2.15 7.49
N TYR A 63 5.79 -1.83 6.22
CA TYR A 63 6.71 -2.07 5.10
C TYR A 63 7.37 -0.79 4.55
N GLY A 64 7.03 0.36 5.12
CA GLY A 64 7.50 1.68 4.73
C GLY A 64 6.73 2.28 3.54
N LEU A 65 6.93 3.58 3.32
CA LEU A 65 6.29 4.32 2.22
C LEU A 65 6.73 3.80 0.83
N PRO A 66 5.81 3.82 -0.15
CA PRO A 66 6.17 3.50 -1.52
C PRO A 66 7.09 4.59 -2.12
N LYS A 67 8.01 4.18 -2.98
CA LYS A 67 9.00 5.06 -3.63
C LYS A 67 8.27 6.11 -4.45
N GLY A 68 8.61 7.38 -4.19
CA GLY A 68 7.96 8.49 -4.86
C GLY A 68 6.63 8.91 -4.22
N TYR A 69 6.27 8.36 -3.05
CA TYR A 69 5.14 8.83 -2.27
C TYR A 69 5.59 9.54 -0.99
N TYR A 70 4.71 10.35 -0.44
CA TYR A 70 4.87 10.99 0.87
C TYR A 70 3.53 11.04 1.60
N LEU A 71 3.58 11.03 2.93
CA LEU A 71 2.43 11.36 3.77
C LEU A 71 2.28 12.88 3.76
N ASP A 72 1.11 13.36 3.40
CA ASP A 72 0.72 14.76 3.58
C ASP A 72 0.36 14.87 5.07
N ASP A 73 1.34 15.29 5.87
CA ASP A 73 1.20 15.61 7.29
C ASP A 73 0.72 17.08 7.33
N ASP A 74 -0.59 17.29 7.27
CA ASP A 74 -1.20 18.61 7.51
C ASP A 74 -1.43 18.81 9.02
#